data_AF-A0A022RA13-F1
#
_entry.id   AF-A0A022RA13-F1
#
_cell.length_a   1.000
_cell.length_b   1.000
_cell.length_c   1.000
_cell.angle_alpha   90.00
_cell.angle_beta   90.00
_cell.angle_gamma   90.00
#
_symmetry.space_group_name_H-M   'P 1'
#
loop_
_entity.id
_entity.type
_entity.pdbx_description
1 polymer ?
#
loop_
_entity_poly.entity_id
_entity_poly.type
_entity_poly.pdbx_seq_one_letter_code
_entity_poly.pdbx_strand_id
1 'polypeptide(L)'
;MDQYMPIANITRTMRRVLPTHARIADDAKEAIQECISEFISFITAEANRRCHNDYRRTVTPEDVLAAMASLGFNNYLEPLTVFLTNHRAQNL
;
A
#
# COMPACT_ATOMS: atom_id res chain seq x y z
N MET A 1 -11.94 -4.73 -9.18
CA MET A 1 -12.09 -4.16 -7.83
C MET A 1 -12.37 -2.69 -8.07
N ASP A 2 -13.64 -2.29 -8.05
CA ASP A 2 -14.01 -0.88 -8.29
C ASP A 2 -14.37 -0.21 -6.96
N GLN A 3 -13.67 -0.61 -5.89
CA GLN A 3 -13.86 -0.05 -4.56
C GLN A 3 -12.75 0.97 -4.30
N TYR A 4 -13.06 2.22 -4.60
CA TYR A 4 -12.18 3.33 -4.29
C TYR A 4 -12.16 3.65 -2.79
N MET A 5 -11.00 4.02 -2.27
CA MET A 5 -10.92 4.63 -0.94
C MET A 5 -11.68 5.96 -0.94
N PRO A 6 -12.43 6.31 0.12
CA PRO A 6 -13.15 7.59 0.16
C PRO A 6 -12.23 8.78 -0.13
N ILE A 7 -12.65 9.69 -1.01
CA ILE A 7 -11.90 10.92 -1.36
C ILE A 7 -11.47 11.71 -0.12
N ALA A 8 -12.26 11.71 0.95
CA ALA A 8 -11.90 12.36 2.21
C ALA A 8 -10.62 11.79 2.84
N ASN A 9 -10.43 10.46 2.78
CA ASN A 9 -9.22 9.81 3.29
C ASN A 9 -8.02 10.08 2.40
N ILE A 10 -8.21 10.10 1.08
CA ILE A 10 -7.18 10.49 0.10
C ILE A 10 -6.71 11.92 0.38
N THR A 11 -7.66 12.86 0.43
CA THR A 11 -7.40 14.28 0.68
C THR A 11 -6.67 14.49 2.00
N ARG A 12 -7.08 13.79 3.07
CA ARG A 12 -6.42 13.87 4.39
C ARG A 12 -4.97 13.39 4.32
N THR A 13 -4.69 12.33 3.57
CA THR A 13 -3.33 11.80 3.40
C THR A 13 -2.47 12.76 2.59
N MET A 14 -2.97 13.27 1.45
CA MET A 14 -2.27 14.26 0.63
C MET A 14 -1.92 15.52 1.43
N ARG A 15 -2.83 16.01 2.29
CA ARG A 15 -2.56 17.19 3.14
C ARG A 15 -1.41 16.99 4.14
N ARG A 16 -1.08 15.76 4.54
CA ARG A 16 0.02 15.49 5.49
C ARG A 16 1.40 15.80 4.92
N VAL A 17 1.53 15.78 3.59
CA VAL A 17 2.81 15.99 2.90
C VAL A 17 2.89 17.35 2.20
N LEU A 18 1.84 18.16 2.30
CA LEU A 18 1.74 19.47 1.67
C LEU A 18 1.74 20.60 2.71
N PRO A 19 2.18 21.82 2.34
CA PRO A 19 2.01 22.99 3.18
C PRO A 19 0.54 23.23 3.56
N THR A 20 0.31 23.80 4.75
CA THR A 20 -1.05 24.04 5.29
C THR A 20 -1.96 24.87 4.38
N HIS A 21 -1.38 25.78 3.59
CA HIS A 21 -2.11 26.67 2.68
C HIS A 21 -2.19 26.16 1.23
N ALA A 22 -1.61 24.98 0.95
CA ALA A 22 -1.68 24.39 -0.38
C ALA A 22 -3.12 24.00 -0.74
N ARG A 23 -3.51 24.29 -1.98
CA ARG A 23 -4.78 23.84 -2.56
C ARG A 23 -4.55 22.55 -3.33
N ILE A 24 -5.50 21.63 -3.24
CA ILE A 24 -5.50 20.36 -3.98
C ILE A 24 -6.69 20.41 -4.92
N ALA A 25 -6.44 20.37 -6.23
CA ALA A 25 -7.47 20.31 -7.26
C ALA A 25 -8.28 19.01 -7.14
N ASP A 26 -9.54 19.02 -7.60
CA ASP A 26 -10.39 17.84 -7.53
C ASP A 26 -9.87 16.70 -8.43
N ASP A 27 -9.47 17.02 -9.66
CA ASP A 27 -8.83 16.08 -10.59
C ASP A 27 -7.57 15.43 -10.00
N ALA A 28 -6.81 16.16 -9.19
CA ALA A 28 -5.63 15.61 -8.52
C ALA A 28 -6.00 14.62 -7.41
N LYS A 29 -7.14 14.80 -6.73
CA LYS A 29 -7.64 13.84 -5.74
C LYS A 29 -8.12 12.57 -6.42
N GLU A 30 -8.81 12.70 -7.55
CA GLU A 30 -9.30 11.58 -8.36
C GLU A 30 -8.15 10.77 -8.96
N ALA A 31 -7.17 11.44 -9.59
CA ALA A 31 -5.99 10.78 -10.13
C ALA A 31 -5.21 9.99 -9.05
N ILE A 32 -5.07 10.54 -7.85
CA ILE A 32 -4.42 9.83 -6.74
C ILE A 32 -5.30 8.70 -6.19
N GLN A 33 -6.63 8.85 -6.20
CA GLN A 33 -7.56 7.79 -5.80
C GLN A 33 -7.45 6.58 -6.73
N GLU A 34 -7.41 6.81 -8.05
CA GLU A 34 -7.19 5.77 -9.05
C GLU A 34 -5.81 5.13 -8.90
N CYS A 35 -4.77 5.95 -8.78
CA CYS A 35 -3.39 5.49 -8.60
C CYS A 35 -3.23 4.59 -7.35
N ILE A 36 -3.90 4.91 -6.24
CA ILE A 36 -3.85 4.10 -5.02
C ILE A 36 -4.57 2.76 -5.21
N SER A 37 -5.70 2.74 -5.92
CA SER A 37 -6.39 1.49 -6.25
C SER A 37 -5.53 0.59 -7.13
N GLU A 38 -4.83 1.18 -8.10
CA GLU A 38 -3.89 0.47 -8.95
C GLU A 38 -2.67 -0.02 -8.16
N PHE A 39 -2.09 0.82 -7.30
CA PHE A 39 -0.98 0.45 -6.41
C PHE A 39 -1.33 -0.78 -5.56
N ILE A 40 -2.49 -0.77 -4.89
CA ILE A 40 -2.95 -1.91 -4.08
C ILE A 40 -3.09 -3.15 -4.96
N SER A 41 -3.71 -3.01 -6.13
CA SER A 41 -3.92 -4.12 -7.06
C SER A 41 -2.61 -4.70 -7.57
N PHE A 42 -1.63 -3.85 -7.88
CA PHE A 42 -0.34 -4.23 -8.43
C PHE A 42 0.53 -4.97 -7.40
N ILE A 43 0.63 -4.43 -6.17
CA ILE A 43 1.31 -5.12 -5.07
C ILE A 43 0.62 -6.45 -4.75
N THR A 44 -0.71 -6.46 -4.69
CA THR A 44 -1.49 -7.66 -4.39
C THR A 44 -1.29 -8.73 -5.48
N ALA A 45 -1.29 -8.35 -6.75
CA ALA A 45 -1.06 -9.28 -7.85
C ALA A 45 0.34 -9.91 -7.77
N GLU A 46 1.38 -9.12 -7.49
CA GLU A 46 2.75 -9.62 -7.36
C GLU A 46 2.92 -10.52 -6.13
N ALA A 47 2.33 -10.16 -4.99
CA ALA A 47 2.36 -11.00 -3.79
C ALA A 47 1.63 -12.34 -4.02
N ASN A 48 0.47 -12.31 -4.69
CA ASN A 48 -0.25 -13.53 -5.07
C ASN A 48 0.57 -14.39 -6.02
N ARG A 49 1.20 -13.80 -7.05
CA ARG A 49 2.05 -14.52 -7.99
C ARG A 49 3.18 -15.25 -7.26
N ARG A 50 3.84 -14.60 -6.30
CA ARG A 50 4.89 -15.20 -5.45
C ARG A 50 4.35 -16.34 -4.61
N CYS A 51 3.26 -16.11 -3.86
CA CYS A 51 2.61 -17.14 -3.05
C CYS A 51 2.24 -18.37 -3.88
N HIS A 52 1.67 -18.17 -5.07
CA HIS A 52 1.30 -19.26 -5.97
C HIS A 52 2.52 -20.00 -6.54
N ASN A 53 3.60 -19.30 -6.88
CA ASN A 53 4.85 -19.92 -7.34
C ASN A 53 5.49 -20.80 -6.25
N ASP A 54 5.26 -20.46 -4.98
CA ASP A 54 5.68 -21.26 -3.82
C ASP A 54 4.66 -22.38 -3.48
N TYR A 55 3.69 -22.66 -4.35
CA TYR A 55 2.61 -23.64 -4.16
C TYR A 55 1.74 -23.40 -2.91
N ARG A 56 1.69 -22.16 -2.43
CA ARG A 56 0.84 -21.75 -1.30
C ARG A 56 -0.46 -21.11 -1.78
N ARG A 57 -1.50 -21.22 -0.95
CA ARG A 57 -2.83 -20.62 -1.19
C ARG A 57 -3.13 -19.39 -0.33
N THR A 58 -2.27 -19.11 0.64
CA THR A 58 -2.44 -18.01 1.60
C THR A 58 -1.24 -17.10 1.48
N VAL A 59 -1.50 -15.87 1.04
CA VAL A 59 -0.51 -14.79 1.00
C VAL A 59 -0.13 -14.43 2.44
N THR A 60 1.17 -14.39 2.71
CA THR A 60 1.72 -13.98 4.01
C THR A 60 2.25 -12.55 3.96
N PRO A 61 2.52 -11.91 5.13
CA PRO A 61 3.18 -10.60 5.14
C PRO A 61 4.54 -10.58 4.43
N GLU A 62 5.28 -11.69 4.47
CA GLU A 62 6.57 -11.85 3.80
C GLU A 62 6.42 -11.78 2.27
N ASP A 63 5.32 -12.31 1.71
CA ASP A 63 5.03 -12.18 0.28
C ASP A 63 4.84 -10.72 -0.13
N VAL A 64 4.15 -9.94 0.71
CA VAL A 64 3.91 -8.51 0.47
C VAL A 64 5.22 -7.73 0.55
N LEU A 65 6.06 -7.99 1.56
CA LEU A 65 7.39 -7.37 1.65
C LEU A 65 8.25 -7.70 0.42
N ALA A 66 8.24 -8.95 -0.01
CA ALA A 66 9.01 -9.38 -1.16
C ALA A 66 8.47 -8.78 -2.47
N ALA A 67 7.15 -8.60 -2.60
CA ALA A 67 6.52 -7.89 -3.71
C ALA A 67 6.93 -6.41 -3.75
N MET A 68 6.91 -5.72 -2.61
CA MET A 68 7.38 -4.33 -2.50
C MET A 68 8.83 -4.18 -2.97
N ALA A 69 9.72 -5.08 -2.53
CA ALA A 69 11.12 -5.07 -2.95
C ALA A 69 11.26 -5.30 -4.47
N SER A 70 10.53 -6.27 -5.01
CA SER A 70 10.55 -6.62 -6.44
C SER A 70 10.13 -5.48 -7.36
N LEU A 71 9.19 -4.67 -6.88
CA LEU A 71 8.60 -3.57 -7.64
C LEU A 71 9.33 -2.24 -7.39
N GLY A 72 10.44 -2.26 -6.64
CA GLY A 72 11.30 -1.11 -6.41
C GLY A 72 10.91 -0.24 -5.21
N PHE A 73 9.91 -0.63 -4.41
CA PHE A 73 9.45 0.10 -3.22
C PHE A 73 10.30 -0.21 -1.97
N ASN A 74 11.63 -0.24 -2.14
CA ASN A 74 12.57 -0.65 -1.08
C ASN A 74 12.51 0.24 0.17
N ASN A 75 12.14 1.51 0.01
CA ASN A 75 11.96 2.47 1.10
C ASN A 75 10.79 2.11 2.04
N TYR A 76 9.90 1.19 1.64
CA TYR A 76 8.81 0.72 2.49
C TYR A 76 9.18 -0.49 3.34
N LEU A 77 10.29 -1.19 3.04
CA LEU A 77 10.61 -2.47 3.68
C LEU A 77 10.85 -2.32 5.19
N GLU A 78 11.75 -1.43 5.58
CA GLU A 78 12.08 -1.21 7.00
C GLU A 78 10.84 -0.78 7.81
N PRO A 79 10.06 0.26 7.42
CA PRO A 79 8.85 0.63 8.15
C PRO A 79 7.84 -0.51 8.28
N LEU A 80 7.65 -1.30 7.22
CA LEU A 80 6.71 -2.42 7.24
C LEU A 80 7.20 -3.57 8.11
N THR A 81 8.50 -3.87 8.12
CA THR A 81 9.09 -4.88 9.01
C THR A 81 8.94 -4.49 10.49
N VAL A 82 9.18 -3.22 10.82
CA VAL A 82 8.94 -2.70 12.18
C VAL A 82 7.46 -2.82 12.56
N PHE A 83 6.56 -2.43 11.66
CA PHE A 83 5.12 -2.57 11.87
C PHE A 83 4.71 -4.02 12.16
N LEU A 84 5.18 -4.98 11.36
CA LEU A 84 4.86 -6.40 11.54
C LEU A 84 5.40 -6.96 12.85
N THR A 85 6.61 -6.55 13.23
CA THR A 85 7.25 -6.96 14.50
C THR A 85 6.42 -6.47 15.69
N ASN A 86 6.03 -5.20 15.68
CA ASN A 86 5.19 -4.61 16.73
C ASN A 86 3.81 -5.27 16.79
N HIS A 87 3.18 -5.52 15.64
CA HIS A 87 1.88 -6.18 15.58
C HIS A 87 1.95 -7.61 16.15
N ARG A 88 3.01 -8.37 15.88
CA ARG A 88 3.22 -9.71 16.46
C ARG A 88 3.39 -9.66 17.98
N ALA A 89 4.14 -8.68 18.48
CA ALA A 89 4.36 -8.49 19.92
C ALA A 89 3.08 -8.09 20.67
N GLN A 90 2.12 -7.42 20.02
CA GLN A 90 0.83 -7.04 20.61
C GLN A 90 -0.19 -8.19 20.65
N ASN A 91 0.03 -9.27 19.90
CA ASN A 91 -0.85 -10.44 19.85
C ASN A 91 -0.29 -11.63 20.65
N LEU A 92 0.67 -11.36 21.54
CA LEU A 92 1.19 -12.26 22.58
C LEU A 92 0.74 -11.75 23.95
#